data_AF-A0A6C0JR47-F1
#
_entry.id   AF-A0A6C0JR47-F1
#
_cell.length_a   1.000
_cell.length_b   1.000
_cell.length_c   1.000
_cell.angle_alpha   90.00
_cell.angle_beta   90.00
_cell.angle_gamma   90.00
#
_symmetry.space_group_name_H-M   'P 1'
#
loop_
_entity.id
_entity.type
_entity.pdbx_description
1 polymer ?
#
loop_
_entity_poly.entity_id
_entity_poly.type
_entity_poly.pdbx_seq_one_letter_code
_entity_poly.pdbx_strand_id
1 'polypeptide(L)'
;MTTVSTKEHDYLEEDKAIKNQNYCLVSFISPEDVLVSKESYYLESFFSKISEDYKNLFNFLLDKYKDDKDLIENVMNNNKYMSDVKLIDEYYKSNKNINSEQIEKKFHEDNNFQTSIRGFKVRGSFDTINEAKNRCEFLKKVDKNHNIYIAQVGCWCPWSPNADDLDDQEYSETQLNTLMKEYKKNMDSKDEIFEKRKNDAISSNQSENTVLEAVVEEDNTAQVLEENTSKMSDMFTKDDPWINKDS
;
A
#
# COMPACT_ATOMS: atom_id res chain seq x y z
N MET A 1 35.11 -28.94 15.02
CA MET A 1 34.14 -27.82 14.93
C MET A 1 33.91 -27.55 13.47
N THR A 2 32.75 -27.98 12.96
CA THR A 2 32.37 -27.72 11.57
C THR A 2 31.89 -26.27 11.50
N THR A 3 32.62 -25.43 10.79
CA THR A 3 32.28 -24.01 10.62
C THR A 3 31.09 -23.90 9.67
N VAL A 4 29.97 -23.36 10.16
CA VAL A 4 28.79 -23.00 9.37
C VAL A 4 28.97 -21.61 8.75
N SER A 5 28.65 -21.49 7.47
CA SER A 5 28.79 -20.28 6.64
C SER A 5 27.69 -19.26 6.96
N THR A 6 28.06 -18.02 7.28
CA THR A 6 27.14 -16.91 7.62
C THR A 6 26.58 -16.19 6.40
N LYS A 7 25.82 -16.92 5.58
CA LYS A 7 24.83 -16.36 4.65
C LYS A 7 23.57 -17.22 4.73
N GLU A 8 22.98 -17.29 5.92
CA GLU A 8 21.60 -17.73 6.03
C GLU A 8 20.74 -16.68 5.33
N HIS A 9 20.30 -17.02 4.12
CA HIS A 9 19.10 -16.40 3.59
C HIS A 9 17.98 -16.83 4.54
N ASP A 10 17.43 -15.88 5.27
CA ASP A 10 16.25 -16.08 6.12
C ASP A 10 15.07 -16.35 5.19
N TYR A 11 14.86 -17.63 4.87
CA TYR A 11 13.63 -18.08 4.25
C TYR A 11 12.63 -18.17 5.39
N LEU A 12 11.84 -17.10 5.52
CA LEU A 12 10.60 -17.04 6.28
C LEU A 12 10.07 -18.46 6.59
N GLU A 13 10.34 -18.96 7.80
CA GLU A 13 10.08 -20.35 8.12
C GLU A 13 8.57 -20.61 8.11
N GLU A 14 8.15 -21.70 7.45
CA GLU A 14 6.76 -22.12 7.43
C GLU A 14 6.44 -23.02 8.63
N ASP A 15 5.30 -22.76 9.28
CA ASP A 15 4.83 -23.61 10.36
C ASP A 15 4.32 -24.96 9.83
N LYS A 16 4.37 -25.97 10.70
CA LYS A 16 3.80 -27.28 10.39
C LYS A 16 2.29 -27.16 10.16
N ALA A 17 1.81 -27.75 9.08
CA ALA A 17 0.39 -27.80 8.75
C ALA A 17 -0.44 -28.37 9.92
N ILE A 18 -1.51 -27.65 10.26
CA ILE A 18 -2.48 -28.09 11.26
C ILE A 18 -3.59 -28.82 10.53
N LYS A 19 -3.89 -30.05 10.98
CA LYS A 19 -4.93 -30.87 10.37
C LYS A 19 -6.27 -30.13 10.31
N ASN A 20 -6.90 -30.14 9.14
CA ASN A 20 -8.17 -29.47 8.85
C ASN A 20 -8.12 -27.93 8.87
N GLN A 21 -6.92 -27.33 8.90
CA GLN A 21 -6.72 -25.88 8.99
C GLN A 21 -5.57 -25.44 8.08
N ASN A 22 -5.61 -25.84 6.81
CA ASN A 22 -4.55 -25.49 5.85
C ASN A 22 -4.77 -24.09 5.25
N TYR A 23 -6.01 -23.62 5.20
CA TYR A 23 -6.38 -22.33 4.62
C TYR A 23 -7.18 -21.49 5.61
N CYS A 24 -7.05 -20.17 5.52
CA CYS A 24 -7.74 -19.21 6.35
C CYS A 24 -8.33 -18.10 5.49
N LEU A 25 -9.58 -17.72 5.76
CA LEU A 25 -10.18 -16.54 5.16
C LEU A 25 -9.89 -15.34 6.04
N VAL A 26 -9.23 -14.33 5.47
CA VAL A 26 -8.87 -13.10 6.16
C VAL A 26 -9.35 -11.89 5.38
N SER A 27 -9.37 -10.75 6.04
CA SER A 27 -9.88 -9.50 5.49
C SER A 27 -9.31 -8.39 6.32
N PHE A 28 -8.91 -7.32 5.66
CA PHE A 28 -8.16 -6.24 6.28
C PHE A 28 -8.99 -4.97 6.32
N ILE A 29 -8.79 -4.19 7.37
CA ILE A 29 -9.16 -2.79 7.47
C ILE A 29 -7.82 -2.09 7.65
N SER A 30 -7.35 -1.42 6.61
CA SER A 30 -6.07 -0.72 6.64
C SER A 30 -6.30 0.74 6.28
N PRO A 31 -6.34 1.66 7.26
CA PRO A 31 -6.42 3.09 6.99
C PRO A 31 -5.09 3.67 6.49
N GLU A 32 -4.26 2.88 5.78
CA GLU A 32 -2.95 3.30 5.27
C GLU A 32 -3.05 4.49 4.31
N ASP A 33 -4.14 4.61 3.56
CA ASP A 33 -4.40 5.78 2.71
C ASP A 33 -4.56 7.08 3.53
N VAL A 34 -4.83 6.96 4.85
CA VAL A 34 -5.06 8.09 5.78
C VAL A 34 -3.91 8.26 6.79
N LEU A 35 -3.14 7.21 7.08
CA LEU A 35 -2.11 7.20 8.15
C LEU A 35 -0.68 7.48 7.69
N VAL A 36 -0.49 7.90 6.43
CA VAL A 36 0.78 7.86 5.70
C VAL A 36 2.00 8.38 6.47
N SER A 37 3.01 7.51 6.59
CA SER A 37 4.31 7.77 7.21
C SER A 37 5.19 8.78 6.45
N LYS A 38 4.88 9.08 5.18
CA LYS A 38 5.52 10.14 4.37
C LYS A 38 5.15 11.54 4.85
N GLU A 39 3.89 11.76 5.23
CA GLU A 39 3.43 13.04 5.79
C GLU A 39 4.13 13.35 7.11
N SER A 40 4.44 12.33 7.92
CA SER A 40 5.22 12.50 9.14
C SER A 40 6.62 13.08 8.88
N TYR A 41 7.29 12.68 7.80
CA TYR A 41 8.58 13.24 7.40
C TYR A 41 8.45 14.69 6.90
N TYR A 42 7.40 15.01 6.13
CA TYR A 42 7.13 16.38 5.70
C TYR A 42 6.77 17.29 6.87
N LEU A 43 5.98 16.79 7.83
CA LEU A 43 5.63 17.50 9.05
C LEU A 43 6.86 17.76 9.93
N GLU A 44 7.75 16.78 10.09
CA GLU A 44 9.00 16.98 10.85
C GLU A 44 9.87 18.08 10.24
N SER A 45 10.01 18.08 8.91
CA SER A 45 10.73 19.13 8.18
C SER A 45 10.04 20.50 8.33
N PHE A 46 8.70 20.52 8.28
CA PHE A 46 7.90 21.75 8.46
C PHE A 46 8.02 22.33 9.87
N PHE A 47 7.92 21.50 10.91
CA PHE A 47 8.09 21.93 12.31
C PHE A 47 9.51 22.43 12.59
N SER A 48 10.51 21.81 11.97
CA SER A 48 11.89 22.28 12.05
C SER A 48 12.04 23.69 11.47
N LYS A 49 11.40 23.97 10.33
CA LYS A 49 11.38 25.31 9.72
C LYS A 49 10.65 26.34 10.60
N ILE A 50 9.49 25.99 11.13
CA ILE A 50 8.74 26.87 12.06
C ILE A 50 9.60 27.20 13.29
N SER A 51 10.30 26.21 13.84
CA SER A 51 11.17 26.38 14.99
C SER A 51 12.32 27.36 14.71
N GLU A 52 12.88 27.30 13.51
CA GLU A 52 13.92 28.23 13.05
C GLU A 52 13.38 29.65 12.83
N ASP A 53 12.21 29.78 12.18
CA ASP A 53 11.54 31.07 11.99
C ASP A 53 11.19 31.72 13.34
N TYR A 54 10.76 30.92 14.34
CA TYR A 54 10.50 31.38 15.69
C TYR A 54 11.77 31.91 16.38
N LYS A 55 12.90 31.20 16.26
CA LYS A 55 14.20 31.70 16.77
C LYS A 55 14.60 33.01 16.10
N ASN A 56 14.45 33.08 14.78
CA ASN A 56 14.80 34.27 14.00
C ASN A 56 13.95 35.48 14.39
N LEU A 57 12.64 35.29 14.60
CA LEU A 57 11.73 36.34 15.08
C LEU A 57 12.19 36.91 16.42
N PHE A 58 12.48 36.06 17.40
CA PHE A 58 12.88 36.52 18.73
C PHE A 58 14.29 37.12 18.75
N ASN A 59 15.22 36.60 17.95
CA ASN A 59 16.53 37.22 17.76
C ASN A 59 16.41 38.63 17.19
N PHE A 60 15.50 38.84 16.23
CA PHE A 60 15.19 40.16 15.69
C PHE A 60 14.57 41.09 16.74
N LEU A 61 13.64 40.60 17.56
CA LEU A 61 13.04 41.38 18.64
C LEU A 61 14.08 41.79 19.69
N LEU A 62 15.00 40.89 20.06
CA LEU A 62 16.09 41.17 20.99
C LEU A 62 17.07 42.23 20.47
N ASP A 63 17.35 42.25 19.16
CA ASP A 63 18.23 43.28 18.58
C ASP A 63 17.52 44.63 18.43
N LYS A 64 16.22 44.64 18.13
CA LYS A 64 15.44 45.88 17.96
C LYS A 64 15.05 46.55 19.29
N TYR A 65 14.75 45.76 20.33
CA TYR A 65 14.26 46.23 21.62
C TYR A 65 15.20 45.79 22.75
N LYS A 66 16.39 46.39 22.80
CA LYS A 66 17.44 46.06 23.77
C LYS A 66 17.07 46.39 25.21
N ASP A 67 16.22 47.40 25.41
CA ASP A 67 15.78 47.86 26.73
C ASP A 67 14.75 46.91 27.37
N ASP A 68 14.00 46.15 26.55
CA ASP A 68 12.97 45.19 27.00
C ASP A 68 13.47 43.74 26.97
N LYS A 69 14.79 43.55 26.94
CA LYS A 69 15.44 42.25 26.80
C LYS A 69 14.92 41.21 27.80
N ASP A 70 14.81 41.57 29.07
CA ASP A 70 14.37 40.66 30.14
C ASP A 70 12.92 40.19 29.92
N LEU A 71 12.07 41.05 29.37
CA LEU A 71 10.68 40.70 29.07
C LEU A 71 10.63 39.72 27.89
N ILE A 72 11.42 39.97 26.85
CA ILE A 72 11.48 39.12 25.65
C ILE A 72 12.08 37.75 25.98
N GLU A 73 13.13 37.68 26.80
CA GLU A 73 13.72 36.42 27.26
C GLU A 73 12.75 35.62 28.14
N ASN A 74 11.99 36.27 29.02
CA ASN A 74 10.96 35.60 29.81
C ASN A 74 9.85 35.00 28.94
N VAL A 75 9.40 35.71 27.90
CA VAL A 75 8.40 35.20 26.94
C VAL A 75 8.95 34.03 26.13
N MET A 76 10.21 34.10 25.71
CA MET A 76 10.89 33.00 25.01
C MET A 76 11.00 31.76 25.90
N ASN A 77 11.43 31.93 27.15
CA ASN A 77 11.63 30.83 28.09
C ASN A 77 10.31 30.15 28.47
N ASN A 78 9.21 30.91 28.60
CA ASN A 78 7.88 30.34 28.85
C ASN A 78 7.34 29.53 27.66
N ASN A 79 7.77 29.83 26.43
CA ASN A 79 7.34 29.16 25.21
C ASN A 79 8.46 28.32 24.57
N LYS A 80 9.37 27.80 25.39
CA LYS A 80 10.58 27.11 24.92
C LYS A 80 10.28 25.90 24.01
N TYR A 81 9.12 25.26 24.19
CA TYR A 81 8.66 24.17 23.33
C TYR A 81 8.59 24.57 21.85
N MET A 82 8.22 25.81 21.50
CA MET A 82 8.19 26.27 20.09
C MET A 82 9.58 26.34 19.44
N SER A 83 10.63 26.43 20.24
CA SER A 83 12.03 26.59 19.78
C SER A 83 12.83 25.28 19.70
N ASP A 84 12.26 24.16 20.15
CA ASP A 84 12.93 22.87 20.15
C ASP A 84 11.96 21.76 19.74
N VAL A 85 12.22 21.17 18.58
CA VAL A 85 11.42 20.08 17.99
C VAL A 85 11.28 18.90 18.94
N LYS A 86 12.28 18.61 19.79
CA LYS A 86 12.22 17.50 20.76
C LYS A 86 11.22 17.77 21.88
N LEU A 87 11.16 19.01 22.35
CA LEU A 87 10.18 19.43 23.35
C LEU A 87 8.76 19.46 22.77
N ILE A 88 8.61 19.80 21.48
CA ILE A 88 7.31 19.69 20.78
C ILE A 88 6.84 18.23 20.78
N ASP A 89 7.72 17.28 20.47
CA ASP A 89 7.39 15.85 20.46
C ASP A 89 7.00 15.33 21.86
N GLU A 90 7.73 15.71 22.90
CA GLU A 90 7.40 15.36 24.29
C GLU A 90 6.05 15.95 24.73
N TYR A 91 5.80 17.24 24.45
CA TYR A 91 4.52 17.90 24.75
C TYR A 91 3.37 17.29 23.95
N TYR A 92 3.59 16.97 22.67
CA TYR A 92 2.62 16.29 21.83
C TYR A 92 2.25 14.92 22.39
N LYS A 93 3.24 14.11 22.76
CA LYS A 93 3.02 12.79 23.38
C LYS A 93 2.26 12.89 24.71
N SER A 94 2.63 13.88 25.55
CA SER A 94 1.94 14.14 26.82
C SER A 94 0.47 14.55 26.61
N ASN A 95 0.22 15.51 25.71
CA ASN A 95 -1.13 15.98 25.40
C ASN A 95 -1.98 14.87 24.73
N LYS A 96 -1.37 14.08 23.85
CA LYS A 96 -2.02 12.92 23.23
C LYS A 96 -2.47 11.91 24.28
N ASN A 97 -1.68 11.66 25.32
CA ASN A 97 -2.05 10.75 26.40
C ASN A 97 -3.13 11.31 27.32
N ILE A 98 -3.13 12.62 27.58
CA ILE A 98 -4.10 13.28 28.47
C ILE A 98 -5.46 13.42 27.78
N ASN A 99 -5.45 13.72 26.47
CA ASN A 99 -6.65 14.11 25.74
C ASN A 99 -7.06 13.12 24.65
N SER A 100 -6.51 11.90 24.68
CA SER A 100 -6.75 10.86 23.67
C SER A 100 -8.22 10.67 23.36
N GLU A 101 -9.04 10.49 24.39
CA GLU A 101 -10.48 10.21 24.25
C GLU A 101 -11.26 11.38 23.62
N GLN A 102 -10.93 12.62 23.99
CA GLN A 102 -11.59 13.80 23.41
C GLN A 102 -11.17 14.02 21.96
N ILE A 103 -9.88 13.83 21.66
CA ILE A 103 -9.34 13.97 20.31
C ILE A 103 -9.89 12.89 19.39
N GLU A 104 -9.98 11.64 19.86
CA GLU A 104 -10.53 10.52 19.10
C GLU A 104 -12.01 10.71 18.82
N LYS A 105 -12.78 11.18 19.80
CA LYS A 105 -14.18 11.54 19.60
C LYS A 105 -14.36 12.64 18.55
N LYS A 106 -13.58 13.72 18.64
CA LYS A 106 -13.62 14.81 17.65
C LYS A 106 -13.19 14.33 16.27
N PHE A 107 -12.16 13.49 16.21
CA PHE A 107 -11.70 12.88 14.97
C PHE A 107 -12.82 12.06 14.31
N HIS A 108 -13.53 11.24 15.07
CA HIS A 108 -14.65 10.47 14.55
C HIS A 108 -15.82 11.36 14.11
N GLU A 109 -16.12 12.44 14.82
CA GLU A 109 -17.15 13.42 14.42
C GLU A 109 -16.78 14.12 13.10
N ASP A 110 -15.53 14.58 12.96
CA ASP A 110 -15.06 15.32 11.78
C ASP A 110 -14.83 14.41 10.55
N ASN A 111 -14.56 13.11 10.76
CA ASN A 111 -14.26 12.13 9.69
C ASN A 111 -15.40 11.14 9.45
N ASN A 112 -16.65 11.53 9.73
CA ASN A 112 -17.84 10.71 9.47
C ASN A 112 -17.75 9.28 10.05
N PHE A 113 -17.11 9.12 11.22
CA PHE A 113 -16.90 7.86 11.92
C PHE A 113 -16.17 6.78 11.09
N GLN A 114 -15.36 7.18 10.10
CA GLN A 114 -14.54 6.24 9.36
C GLN A 114 -13.50 5.58 10.28
N THR A 115 -13.31 4.27 10.12
CA THR A 115 -12.41 3.47 10.97
C THR A 115 -10.96 3.93 10.85
N SER A 116 -10.40 4.43 11.95
CA SER A 116 -8.99 4.82 12.12
C SER A 116 -8.08 3.66 12.57
N ILE A 117 -8.64 2.47 12.76
CA ILE A 117 -7.97 1.32 13.34
C ILE A 117 -7.52 0.37 12.22
N ARG A 118 -6.24 -0.04 12.27
CA ARG A 118 -5.74 -1.19 11.52
C ARG A 118 -6.30 -2.47 12.13
N GLY A 119 -7.08 -3.21 11.34
CA GLY A 119 -7.70 -4.45 11.78
C GLY A 119 -7.48 -5.56 10.77
N PHE A 120 -7.36 -6.78 11.27
CA PHE A 120 -7.51 -7.98 10.46
C PHE A 120 -8.57 -8.86 11.10
N LYS A 121 -9.42 -9.47 10.27
CA LYS A 121 -10.51 -10.33 10.74
C LYS A 121 -10.38 -11.71 10.11
N VAL A 122 -10.16 -12.71 10.96
CA VAL A 122 -10.23 -14.13 10.60
C VAL A 122 -11.70 -14.53 10.45
N ARG A 123 -12.10 -14.96 9.25
CA ARG A 123 -13.48 -15.37 8.90
C ARG A 123 -13.69 -16.88 8.93
N GLY A 124 -12.64 -17.65 9.14
CA GLY A 124 -12.69 -19.11 9.29
C GLY A 124 -11.44 -19.79 8.76
N SER A 125 -11.26 -21.06 9.09
CA SER A 125 -10.19 -21.91 8.59
C SER A 125 -10.76 -23.20 8.00
N PHE A 126 -10.11 -23.72 6.96
CA PHE A 126 -10.58 -24.79 6.10
C PHE A 126 -9.44 -25.75 5.75
N ASP A 127 -9.79 -27.00 5.46
CA ASP A 127 -8.80 -28.03 5.08
C ASP A 127 -8.41 -27.90 3.60
N THR A 128 -9.38 -27.62 2.73
CA THR A 128 -9.18 -27.56 1.28
C THR A 128 -9.43 -26.17 0.73
N ILE A 129 -8.73 -25.82 -0.36
CA ILE A 129 -8.92 -24.54 -1.03
C ILE A 129 -10.33 -24.40 -1.62
N ASN A 130 -10.93 -25.50 -2.09
CA ASN A 130 -12.28 -25.50 -2.64
C ASN A 130 -13.33 -25.13 -1.59
N GLU A 131 -13.18 -25.65 -0.37
CA GLU A 131 -14.05 -25.29 0.75
C GLU A 131 -13.91 -23.81 1.13
N ALA A 132 -12.66 -23.32 1.17
CA ALA A 132 -12.38 -21.90 1.41
C ALA A 132 -12.99 -21.00 0.32
N LYS A 133 -12.89 -21.39 -0.97
CA LYS A 133 -13.50 -20.67 -2.10
C LYS A 133 -15.03 -20.62 -2.00
N ASN A 134 -15.68 -21.76 -1.77
CA ASN A 134 -17.13 -21.83 -1.59
C ASN A 134 -17.60 -20.95 -0.42
N ARG A 135 -16.85 -20.96 0.70
CA ARG A 135 -17.17 -20.13 1.86
C ARG A 135 -16.90 -18.65 1.58
N CYS A 136 -15.86 -18.32 0.81
CA CYS A 136 -15.56 -16.97 0.35
C CYS A 136 -16.72 -16.41 -0.49
N GLU A 137 -17.23 -17.17 -1.47
CA GLU A 137 -18.39 -16.76 -2.29
C GLU A 137 -19.64 -16.50 -1.43
N PHE A 138 -19.90 -17.35 -0.43
CA PHE A 138 -20.99 -17.13 0.51
C PHE A 138 -20.79 -15.83 1.31
N LEU A 139 -19.58 -15.61 1.84
CA LEU A 139 -19.26 -14.43 2.65
C LEU A 139 -19.30 -13.13 1.83
N LYS A 140 -18.87 -13.16 0.55
CA LYS A 140 -18.99 -12.02 -0.38
C LYS A 140 -20.45 -11.57 -0.57
N LYS A 141 -21.42 -12.50 -0.53
CA LYS A 141 -22.85 -12.16 -0.62
C LYS A 141 -23.37 -11.45 0.64
N VAL A 142 -22.80 -11.79 1.79
CA VAL A 142 -23.21 -11.25 3.10
C VAL A 142 -22.50 -9.92 3.40
N ASP A 143 -21.21 -9.81 3.07
CA ASP A 143 -20.34 -8.67 3.36
C ASP A 143 -19.70 -8.19 2.06
N LYS A 144 -20.33 -7.18 1.43
CA LYS A 144 -19.87 -6.58 0.17
C LYS A 144 -18.82 -5.50 0.35
N ASN A 145 -18.61 -5.05 1.59
CA ASN A 145 -17.82 -3.85 1.87
C ASN A 145 -16.32 -4.15 2.00
N HIS A 146 -15.94 -5.41 2.22
CA HIS A 146 -14.56 -5.78 2.50
C HIS A 146 -14.06 -6.86 1.54
N ASN A 147 -12.83 -6.70 1.07
CA ASN A 147 -12.13 -7.72 0.31
C ASN A 147 -11.82 -8.93 1.20
N ILE A 148 -12.08 -10.13 0.69
CA ILE A 148 -11.83 -11.40 1.38
C ILE A 148 -10.67 -12.10 0.67
N TYR A 149 -9.64 -12.41 1.44
CA TYR A 149 -8.42 -13.06 0.98
C TYR A 149 -8.35 -14.49 1.52
N ILE A 150 -7.76 -15.38 0.73
CA ILE A 150 -7.45 -16.74 1.12
C ILE A 150 -5.96 -16.79 1.45
N ALA A 151 -5.63 -17.04 2.71
CA ALA A 151 -4.26 -17.19 3.18
C ALA A 151 -3.98 -18.66 3.52
N GLN A 152 -2.76 -19.12 3.24
CA GLN A 152 -2.30 -20.43 3.71
C GLN A 152 -1.87 -20.34 5.16
N VAL A 153 -2.30 -21.29 5.98
CA VAL A 153 -1.93 -21.34 7.40
C VAL A 153 -0.49 -21.81 7.54
N GLY A 154 0.30 -21.06 8.31
CA GLY A 154 1.72 -21.33 8.52
C GLY A 154 2.64 -20.68 7.50
N CYS A 155 2.12 -19.94 6.53
CA CYS A 155 2.91 -19.16 5.59
C CYS A 155 2.83 -17.66 5.91
N TRP A 156 3.93 -16.95 5.68
CA TRP A 156 3.95 -15.50 5.78
C TRP A 156 3.12 -14.87 4.66
N CYS A 157 2.22 -13.96 5.03
CA CYS A 157 1.35 -13.26 4.09
C CYS A 157 1.61 -11.74 4.15
N PRO A 158 1.59 -11.04 3.01
CA PRO A 158 1.68 -9.58 3.00
C PRO A 158 0.49 -8.97 3.75
N TRP A 159 0.74 -7.86 4.45
CA TRP A 159 -0.31 -7.13 5.16
C TRP A 159 -1.15 -6.33 4.18
N SER A 160 -2.47 -6.60 4.13
CA SER A 160 -3.44 -5.89 3.27
C SER A 160 -2.97 -5.74 1.81
N PRO A 161 -2.70 -6.83 1.09
CA PRO A 161 -2.22 -6.77 -0.29
C PRO A 161 -3.25 -6.08 -1.19
N ASN A 162 -2.76 -5.32 -2.17
CA ASN A 162 -3.61 -4.83 -3.24
C ASN A 162 -4.20 -6.03 -3.99
N ALA A 163 -5.48 -5.97 -4.34
CA ALA A 163 -6.15 -7.06 -5.02
C ALA A 163 -5.55 -7.35 -6.41
N ASP A 164 -4.96 -6.33 -7.03
CA ASP A 164 -4.39 -6.40 -8.38
C ASP A 164 -2.99 -7.04 -8.41
N ASP A 165 -2.27 -7.00 -7.27
CA ASP A 165 -0.94 -7.60 -7.13
C ASP A 165 -1.00 -9.11 -6.81
N LEU A 166 -2.21 -9.69 -6.73
CA LEU A 166 -2.42 -11.10 -6.41
C LEU A 166 -2.60 -11.94 -7.68
N ASP A 167 -1.87 -13.05 -7.76
CA ASP A 167 -1.88 -13.92 -8.93
C ASP A 167 -3.27 -14.49 -9.28
N ASP A 168 -4.05 -14.86 -8.25
CA ASP A 168 -5.35 -15.51 -8.37
C ASP A 168 -6.48 -14.58 -7.87
N GLN A 169 -6.85 -13.61 -8.71
CA GLN A 169 -7.97 -12.70 -8.45
C GLN A 169 -9.29 -13.28 -8.99
N GLU A 170 -10.32 -13.32 -8.13
CA GLU A 170 -11.70 -13.64 -8.54
C GLU A 170 -12.66 -12.53 -8.14
N TYR A 171 -13.21 -11.87 -9.15
CA TYR A 171 -14.20 -10.80 -9.09
C TYR A 171 -15.60 -11.32 -8.78
N SER A 172 -16.49 -10.42 -8.38
CA SER A 172 -17.90 -10.75 -8.13
C SER A 172 -18.69 -10.99 -9.43
N GLU A 173 -18.31 -10.33 -10.52
CA GLU A 173 -18.99 -10.42 -11.81
C GLU A 173 -18.41 -11.54 -12.67
N THR A 174 -19.26 -12.48 -13.10
CA THR A 174 -18.83 -13.64 -13.90
C THR A 174 -18.25 -13.21 -15.25
N GLN A 175 -18.83 -12.20 -15.89
CA GLN A 175 -18.36 -11.69 -17.19
C GLN A 175 -16.97 -11.06 -17.08
N LEU A 176 -16.75 -10.27 -16.02
CA LEU A 176 -15.45 -9.64 -15.75
C LEU A 176 -14.38 -10.69 -15.43
N ASN A 177 -14.73 -11.71 -14.65
CA ASN A 177 -13.86 -12.85 -14.37
C ASN A 177 -13.43 -13.58 -15.65
N THR A 178 -14.39 -13.90 -16.53
CA THR A 178 -14.09 -14.56 -17.80
C THR A 178 -13.16 -13.69 -18.65
N LEU A 179 -13.47 -12.40 -18.77
CA LEU A 179 -12.67 -11.46 -19.55
C LEU A 179 -11.24 -11.33 -19.02
N MET A 180 -11.05 -11.17 -17.70
CA MET A 180 -9.73 -11.07 -17.09
C MET A 180 -8.94 -12.38 -17.16
N LYS A 181 -9.59 -13.53 -16.98
CA LYS A 181 -8.96 -14.85 -17.12
C LYS A 181 -8.54 -15.12 -18.57
N GLU A 182 -9.38 -14.79 -19.55
CA GLU A 182 -9.03 -14.90 -20.98
C GLU A 182 -7.91 -13.93 -21.37
N TYR A 183 -7.94 -12.71 -20.84
CA TYR A 183 -6.90 -11.71 -21.05
C TYR A 183 -5.53 -12.21 -20.55
N LYS A 184 -5.46 -12.67 -19.29
CA LYS A 184 -4.23 -13.22 -18.69
C LYS A 184 -3.72 -14.43 -19.47
N LYS A 185 -4.62 -15.35 -19.82
CA LYS A 185 -4.30 -16.53 -20.65
C LYS A 185 -3.74 -16.15 -22.03
N ASN A 186 -4.26 -15.10 -22.65
CA ASN A 186 -3.75 -14.63 -23.94
C ASN A 186 -2.36 -13.98 -23.81
N MET A 187 -2.08 -13.26 -22.71
CA MET A 187 -0.73 -12.78 -22.40
C MET A 187 0.24 -13.95 -22.21
N ASP A 188 -0.08 -14.90 -21.33
CA ASP A 188 0.77 -16.06 -21.06
C ASP A 188 1.06 -16.85 -22.35
N SER A 189 0.02 -17.04 -23.19
CA SER A 189 0.16 -17.71 -24.49
C SER A 189 1.07 -16.93 -25.44
N LYS A 190 1.02 -15.59 -25.44
CA LYS A 190 1.91 -14.73 -26.25
C LYS A 190 3.36 -14.89 -25.79
N ASP A 191 3.59 -14.87 -24.47
CA ASP A 191 4.93 -15.00 -23.89
C ASP A 191 5.52 -16.39 -24.16
N GLU A 192 4.73 -17.46 -24.03
CA GLU A 192 5.16 -18.81 -24.41
C GLU A 192 5.54 -18.92 -25.90
N ILE A 193 4.78 -18.28 -26.79
CA ILE A 193 5.07 -18.25 -28.22
C ILE A 193 6.36 -17.46 -28.49
N PHE A 194 6.57 -16.35 -27.79
CA PHE A 194 7.79 -15.55 -27.88
C PHE A 194 9.02 -16.32 -27.40
N GLU A 195 8.93 -16.98 -26.24
CA GLU A 195 10.02 -17.79 -25.71
C GLU A 195 10.36 -18.97 -26.63
N LYS A 196 9.34 -19.65 -27.20
CA LYS A 196 9.56 -20.69 -28.20
C LYS A 196 10.30 -20.15 -29.43
N ARG A 197 9.85 -19.03 -30.00
CA ARG A 197 10.51 -18.42 -31.17
C ARG A 197 11.94 -17.99 -30.87
N LYS A 198 12.18 -17.40 -29.70
CA LYS A 198 13.52 -17.01 -29.24
C LYS A 198 14.42 -18.25 -29.10
N ASN A 199 13.93 -19.30 -28.46
CA ASN A 199 14.68 -20.55 -28.29
C ASN A 199 14.93 -21.27 -29.63
N ASP A 200 13.96 -21.25 -30.55
CA ASP A 200 14.09 -21.80 -31.90
C ASP A 200 15.11 -21.01 -32.74
N ALA A 201 15.14 -19.67 -32.62
CA ALA A 201 16.11 -18.81 -33.29
C ALA A 201 17.54 -19.00 -32.75
N ILE A 202 17.70 -19.14 -31.43
CA ILE A 202 18.99 -19.40 -30.78
C ILE A 202 19.51 -20.80 -31.11
N SER A 203 18.63 -21.81 -31.11
CA SER A 203 19.02 -23.20 -31.44
C SER A 203 19.31 -23.43 -32.93
N SER A 204 18.77 -22.58 -33.82
CA SER A 204 18.98 -22.70 -35.28
C SER A 204 20.22 -21.96 -35.82
N ASN A 205 21.06 -21.33 -34.98
CA ASN A 205 22.28 -20.61 -35.38
C ASN A 205 22.06 -19.62 -36.55
N GLN A 206 20.93 -18.91 -36.56
CA GLN A 206 20.70 -17.84 -37.55
C GLN A 206 21.36 -16.53 -37.11
N SER A 207 21.95 -15.81 -38.07
CA SER A 207 22.75 -14.59 -37.87
C SER A 207 21.98 -13.50 -37.14
N GLU A 208 22.66 -12.82 -36.19
CA GLU A 208 22.11 -11.79 -35.29
C GLU A 208 21.23 -10.72 -35.97
N ASN A 209 21.43 -10.43 -37.25
CA ASN A 209 20.61 -9.47 -38.01
C ASN A 209 19.15 -9.88 -38.20
N THR A 210 18.84 -11.16 -38.44
CA THR A 210 17.44 -11.59 -38.63
C THR A 210 16.67 -11.65 -37.32
N VAL A 211 17.38 -11.84 -36.21
CA VAL A 211 16.81 -11.78 -34.85
C VAL A 211 16.48 -10.34 -34.47
N LEU A 212 17.35 -9.38 -34.78
CA LEU A 212 17.13 -7.95 -34.49
C LEU A 212 15.95 -7.36 -35.28
N GLU A 213 15.78 -7.71 -36.56
CA GLU A 213 14.65 -7.23 -37.37
C GLU A 213 13.30 -7.79 -36.88
N ALA A 214 13.24 -9.07 -36.49
CA ALA A 214 12.02 -9.65 -35.92
C ALA A 214 11.66 -9.07 -34.55
N VAL A 215 12.66 -8.76 -33.72
CA VAL A 215 12.45 -8.11 -32.40
C VAL A 215 11.95 -6.67 -32.56
N VAL A 216 12.45 -5.92 -33.53
CA VAL A 216 12.06 -4.51 -33.77
C VAL A 216 10.65 -4.38 -34.37
N GLU A 217 10.22 -5.29 -35.27
CA GLU A 217 8.84 -5.31 -35.76
C GLU A 217 7.84 -5.72 -34.66
N GLU A 218 8.22 -6.59 -33.74
CA GLU A 218 7.35 -7.02 -32.63
C GLU A 218 7.32 -6.03 -31.45
N ASP A 219 8.39 -5.30 -31.15
CA ASP A 219 8.38 -4.23 -30.12
C ASP A 219 7.40 -3.10 -30.48
N ASN A 220 7.32 -2.74 -31.77
CA ASN A 220 6.36 -1.75 -32.26
C ASN A 220 4.90 -2.25 -32.12
N THR A 221 4.64 -3.54 -32.35
CA THR A 221 3.29 -4.08 -32.17
C THR A 221 2.93 -4.29 -30.70
N ALA A 222 3.91 -4.60 -29.85
CA ALA A 222 3.75 -4.66 -28.39
C ALA A 222 3.44 -3.28 -27.80
N GLN A 223 4.18 -2.23 -28.19
CA GLN A 223 3.91 -0.85 -27.76
C GLN A 223 2.52 -0.36 -28.18
N VAL A 224 2.06 -0.71 -29.39
CA VAL A 224 0.72 -0.35 -29.86
C VAL A 224 -0.37 -1.07 -29.07
N LEU A 225 -0.15 -2.31 -28.65
CA LEU A 225 -1.08 -3.03 -27.77
C LEU A 225 -1.07 -2.45 -26.36
N GLU A 226 0.10 -2.09 -25.83
CA GLU A 226 0.29 -1.54 -24.49
C GLU A 226 -0.33 -0.12 -24.35
N GLU A 227 -0.20 0.71 -25.40
CA GLU A 227 -0.92 1.98 -25.50
C GLU A 227 -2.44 1.80 -25.57
N ASN A 228 -2.92 0.77 -26.26
CA ASN A 228 -4.35 0.48 -26.33
C ASN A 228 -4.89 -0.07 -25.01
N THR A 229 -4.08 -0.81 -24.25
CA THR A 229 -4.43 -1.29 -22.91
C THR A 229 -4.44 -0.17 -21.88
N SER A 230 -3.48 0.78 -21.94
CA SER A 230 -3.49 1.98 -21.10
C SER A 230 -4.69 2.87 -21.40
N LYS A 231 -5.07 3.05 -22.67
CA LYS A 231 -6.29 3.77 -23.05
C LYS A 231 -7.56 3.08 -22.56
N MET A 232 -7.56 1.74 -22.53
CA MET A 232 -8.69 0.96 -22.03
C MET A 232 -8.80 1.04 -20.51
N SER A 233 -7.69 0.94 -19.76
CA SER A 233 -7.69 1.16 -18.30
C SER A 233 -8.05 2.59 -17.91
N ASP A 234 -7.61 3.59 -18.68
CA ASP A 234 -7.97 4.99 -18.48
C ASP A 234 -9.46 5.26 -18.76
N MET A 235 -10.08 4.47 -19.65
CA MET A 235 -11.51 4.55 -19.94
C MET A 235 -12.38 3.90 -18.84
N PHE A 236 -11.82 2.99 -18.04
CA PHE A 236 -12.49 2.43 -16.85
C PHE A 236 -12.28 3.28 -15.59
N THR A 237 -11.29 4.17 -15.57
CA THR A 237 -10.99 5.06 -14.43
C THR A 237 -11.51 6.49 -14.62
N LYS A 238 -11.84 6.93 -15.83
CA LYS A 238 -12.50 8.22 -16.08
C LYS A 238 -14.03 8.13 -16.07
N ASP A 239 -14.60 8.90 -15.16
CA ASP A 239 -15.98 9.39 -15.06
C ASP A 239 -17.09 8.34 -15.21
N ASP A 240 -17.41 7.69 -14.09
CA ASP A 240 -18.71 7.03 -13.90
C ASP A 240 -19.84 8.07 -14.05
N PRO A 241 -20.71 7.96 -15.07
CA PRO A 241 -21.79 8.92 -15.33
C PRO A 241 -22.83 9.01 -14.20
N TRP A 242 -22.76 8.11 -13.21
CA TRP A 242 -23.64 8.10 -12.04
C TRP A 242 -23.15 8.97 -10.86
N ILE A 243 -21.92 9.48 -10.89
CA ILE A 243 -21.39 10.35 -9.83
C ILE A 243 -21.83 11.83 -10.00
N ASN A 244 -22.31 12.22 -11.19
CA ASN A 244 -22.79 13.58 -11.49
C ASN A 244 -24.32 13.68 -11.56
N LYS A 245 -25.01 13.14 -10.56
CA LYS A 245 -26.34 13.62 -10.18
C LYS A 245 -26.31 13.95 -8.70
N ASP A 246 -25.90 15.18 -8.41
CA ASP A 246 -26.69 16.08 -7.57
C ASP A 246 -26.13 17.50 -7.75
N SER A 247 -27.01 18.37 -8.25
CA SER A 247 -26.88 19.83 -8.28
C SER A 247 -27.57 20.40 -7.05
#